data_AF-A0A7S1IP59-F1
#
_entry.id   AF-A0A7S1IP59-F1
#
_cell.length_a   1.000
_cell.length_b   1.000
_cell.length_c   1.000
_cell.angle_alpha   90.00
_cell.angle_beta   90.00
_cell.angle_gamma   90.00
#
_symmetry.space_group_name_H-M   'P 1'
#
loop_
_entity.id
_entity.type
_entity.pdbx_description
1 polymer ?
#
loop_
_entity_poly.entity_id
_entity_poly.type
_entity_poly.pdbx_seq_one_letter_code
_entity_poly.pdbx_strand_id
1 'polypeptide(L)'
;MSNVGQNGVTISDPTLEEHDPELFDLIEREKRRQVSGLEMIASENFTTKAVMQCLGSALTNKYAEGESGARYYGGNEYIDQIEDLCKSRALLAYGLDPEEWAVNVQPYSGSPANFAVFTGLLSPHDRIMGLALPDGGQYVTFRPSYHLKYCVLWESCRRLLPCQFCTTARHLAV
;
A
#
# COMPACT_ATOMS: atom_id res chain seq x y z
N MET A 1 -47.60 32.27 5.40
CA MET A 1 -46.23 32.23 5.97
C MET A 1 -45.40 31.35 5.06
N SER A 2 -44.53 32.00 4.28
CA SER A 2 -43.66 31.44 3.26
C SER A 2 -42.64 30.47 3.86
N ASN A 3 -42.66 29.20 3.43
CA ASN A 3 -41.59 28.25 3.71
C ASN A 3 -40.38 28.62 2.85
N VAL A 4 -39.36 29.15 3.52
CA VAL A 4 -38.06 29.49 2.97
C VAL A 4 -37.29 28.19 2.67
N GLY A 5 -37.04 27.95 1.38
CA GLY A 5 -35.86 27.30 0.83
C GLY A 5 -35.33 26.02 1.49
N GLN A 6 -35.94 24.87 1.17
CA GLN A 6 -35.18 23.62 1.04
C GLN A 6 -34.64 23.51 -0.39
N ASN A 7 -33.69 24.37 -0.76
CA ASN A 7 -32.83 24.09 -1.90
C ASN A 7 -31.69 23.19 -1.41
N GLY A 8 -32.03 21.95 -1.07
CA GLY A 8 -31.04 20.89 -0.97
C GLY A 8 -30.48 20.69 -2.35
N VAL A 9 -29.17 20.92 -2.52
CA VAL A 9 -28.46 20.53 -3.73
C VAL A 9 -28.68 19.02 -3.88
N THR A 10 -29.55 18.60 -4.79
CA THR A 10 -29.55 17.23 -5.28
C THR A 10 -28.26 17.09 -6.05
N ILE A 11 -27.22 16.57 -5.39
CA ILE A 11 -26.04 16.10 -6.10
C ILE A 11 -26.56 14.98 -6.99
N SER A 12 -26.62 15.24 -8.29
CA SER A 12 -26.83 14.16 -9.25
C SER A 12 -25.62 13.24 -9.09
N ASP A 13 -25.82 12.07 -8.50
CA ASP A 13 -24.82 11.01 -8.44
C ASP A 13 -25.15 10.00 -9.56
N PRO A 14 -24.85 10.32 -10.84
CA PRO A 14 -25.07 9.37 -11.92
C PRO A 14 -24.17 8.15 -11.71
N THR A 15 -24.65 6.99 -12.15
CA THR A 15 -23.80 5.81 -12.19
C THR A 15 -22.67 5.99 -13.20
N LEU A 16 -21.58 5.24 -13.06
CA LEU A 16 -20.46 5.31 -14.02
C LEU A 16 -20.92 4.98 -15.45
N GLU A 17 -21.89 4.06 -15.60
CA GLU A 17 -22.46 3.69 -16.89
C GLU A 17 -23.19 4.87 -17.57
N GLU A 18 -23.90 5.69 -16.81
CA GLU A 18 -24.61 6.86 -17.32
C GLU A 18 -23.68 8.05 -17.55
N HIS A 19 -22.66 8.20 -16.71
CA HIS A 19 -21.73 9.33 -16.76
C HIS A 19 -20.64 9.15 -17.83
N ASP A 20 -20.06 7.95 -17.92
CA ASP A 20 -18.98 7.60 -18.83
C ASP A 20 -19.15 6.13 -19.32
N PRO A 21 -20.02 5.90 -20.32
CA PRO A 21 -20.27 4.56 -20.85
C PRO A 21 -19.05 3.94 -21.55
N GLU A 22 -18.13 4.75 -22.07
CA GLU A 22 -16.91 4.27 -22.71
C GLU A 22 -15.97 3.65 -21.67
N LEU A 23 -15.74 4.35 -20.56
CA LEU A 23 -14.92 3.84 -19.47
C LEU A 23 -15.57 2.61 -18.80
N PHE A 24 -16.89 2.63 -18.62
CA PHE A 24 -17.62 1.48 -18.09
C PHE A 24 -17.42 0.21 -18.94
N ASP A 25 -17.51 0.33 -20.27
CA ASP A 25 -17.28 -0.80 -21.18
C ASP A 25 -15.83 -1.32 -21.11
N LEU A 26 -14.84 -0.43 -20.96
CA LEU A 26 -13.44 -0.83 -20.75
C LEU A 26 -13.25 -1.62 -19.45
N ILE A 27 -13.89 -1.19 -18.35
CA ILE A 27 -13.82 -1.89 -17.05
C ILE A 27 -14.45 -3.29 -17.15
N GLU A 28 -15.61 -3.41 -17.79
CA GLU A 28 -16.26 -4.71 -17.97
C GLU A 28 -15.46 -5.64 -18.90
N ARG A 29 -14.77 -5.11 -19.91
CA ARG A 29 -13.82 -5.87 -20.73
C ARG A 29 -12.63 -6.38 -19.92
N GLU A 30 -12.03 -5.55 -19.07
CA GLU A 30 -10.91 -5.96 -18.20
C GLU A 30 -11.34 -7.03 -17.18
N LYS A 31 -12.51 -6.88 -16.58
CA LYS A 31 -13.09 -7.88 -15.68
C LYS A 31 -13.31 -9.23 -16.38
N ARG A 32 -13.77 -9.23 -17.64
CA ARG A 32 -13.86 -10.46 -18.43
C ARG A 32 -12.48 -11.04 -18.74
N ARG A 33 -11.49 -10.21 -19.04
CA ARG A 33 -10.10 -10.65 -19.28
C ARG A 33 -9.56 -11.38 -18.04
N GLN A 34 -9.68 -10.78 -16.86
CA GLN A 34 -9.20 -11.34 -15.58
C GLN A 34 -9.85 -12.69 -15.23
N VAL A 35 -11.13 -12.88 -15.57
CA VAL A 35 -11.86 -14.13 -15.27
C VAL A 35 -11.60 -15.22 -16.30
N SER A 36 -11.32 -14.85 -17.56
CA SER A 36 -11.08 -15.81 -18.65
C SER A 36 -9.61 -16.17 -18.85
N GLY A 37 -8.70 -15.31 -18.39
CA GLY A 37 -7.26 -15.50 -18.48
C GLY A 37 -6.68 -16.36 -17.36
N LEU A 38 -5.55 -17.00 -17.65
CA LEU A 38 -4.67 -17.58 -16.63
C LEU A 38 -3.63 -16.54 -16.25
N GLU A 39 -3.90 -15.76 -15.21
CA GLU A 39 -2.99 -14.73 -14.72
C GLU A 39 -1.84 -15.39 -13.93
N MET A 40 -0.65 -15.44 -14.53
CA MET A 40 0.55 -16.07 -13.96
C MET A 40 1.60 -15.06 -13.48
N ILE A 41 1.22 -13.78 -13.36
CA ILE A 41 2.11 -12.74 -12.85
C ILE A 41 2.15 -12.87 -11.33
N ALA A 42 3.30 -13.25 -10.78
CA ALA A 42 3.46 -13.58 -9.35
C ALA A 42 3.16 -12.42 -8.38
N SER A 43 3.23 -11.18 -8.85
CA SER A 43 2.95 -9.98 -8.05
C SER A 43 1.48 -9.52 -8.12
N GLU A 44 0.66 -10.12 -8.99
CA GLU A 44 -0.75 -9.79 -9.12
C GLU A 44 -1.61 -10.68 -8.24
N ASN A 45 -2.74 -10.15 -7.79
CA ASN A 45 -3.70 -10.91 -6.98
C ASN A 45 -5.11 -10.35 -7.13
N PHE A 46 -6.11 -11.20 -6.89
CA PHE A 46 -7.51 -10.81 -6.88
C PHE A 46 -7.94 -10.43 -5.46
N THR A 47 -8.26 -9.15 -5.28
CA THR A 47 -8.74 -8.65 -3.98
C THR A 47 -10.22 -8.99 -3.76
N THR A 48 -10.65 -8.91 -2.50
CA THR A 48 -12.04 -9.18 -2.12
C THR A 48 -12.95 -8.00 -2.46
N LYS A 49 -14.25 -8.29 -2.66
CA LYS A 49 -15.27 -7.25 -2.86
C LYS A 49 -15.35 -6.26 -1.68
N ALA A 50 -15.13 -6.73 -0.46
CA ALA A 50 -15.13 -5.87 0.72
C ALA A 50 -14.02 -4.81 0.68
N VAL A 51 -12.82 -5.18 0.21
CA VAL A 51 -11.71 -4.24 0.02
C VAL A 51 -12.04 -3.21 -1.07
N MET A 52 -12.61 -3.66 -2.20
CA MET A 52 -13.03 -2.75 -3.27
C MET A 52 -14.11 -1.75 -2.82
N GLN A 53 -15.08 -2.20 -2.02
CA GLN A 53 -16.11 -1.32 -1.44
C GLN A 53 -15.52 -0.25 -0.52
N CYS A 54 -14.51 -0.63 0.29
CA CYS A 54 -13.81 0.33 1.14
C CYS A 54 -13.03 1.36 0.30
N LEU A 55 -12.35 0.92 -0.77
CA LEU A 55 -11.56 1.79 -1.64
C LEU A 55 -12.43 2.80 -2.41
N GLY A 56 -13.60 2.38 -2.88
CA GLY A 56 -14.58 3.24 -3.57
C GLY A 56 -15.52 4.03 -2.66
N SER A 57 -15.17 4.21 -1.38
CA SER A 57 -16.02 4.89 -0.40
C SER A 57 -15.71 6.38 -0.26
N ALA A 58 -16.55 7.10 0.51
CA ALA A 58 -16.38 8.52 0.80
C ALA A 58 -15.07 8.86 1.57
N LEU A 59 -14.29 7.87 1.99
CA LEU A 59 -12.97 8.08 2.61
C LEU A 59 -12.01 8.87 1.70
N THR A 60 -12.15 8.73 0.38
CA THR A 60 -11.34 9.49 -0.58
C THR A 60 -11.54 11.01 -0.53
N ASN A 61 -12.64 11.49 0.08
CA ASN A 61 -12.95 12.91 0.14
C ASN A 61 -12.18 13.64 1.26
N LYS A 62 -11.60 12.90 2.21
CA LYS A 62 -11.02 13.50 3.42
C LYS A 62 -9.53 13.74 3.28
N TYR A 63 -9.14 14.97 3.58
CA TYR A 63 -7.75 15.36 3.75
C TYR A 63 -7.33 15.21 5.23
N ALA A 64 -6.38 14.31 5.51
CA ALA A 64 -6.02 13.89 6.86
C ALA A 64 -4.50 13.90 7.09
N GLU A 65 -3.84 15.02 6.75
CA GLU A 65 -2.40 15.18 7.01
C GLU A 65 -2.05 15.11 8.50
N GLY A 66 -0.92 14.45 8.79
CA GLY A 66 -0.43 14.19 10.13
C GLY A 66 -0.66 12.74 10.56
N GLU A 67 -0.46 12.47 11.84
CA GLU A 67 -0.71 11.16 12.47
C GLU A 67 -2.01 11.22 13.28
N SER A 68 -2.56 10.05 13.63
CA SER A 68 -3.75 9.94 14.51
C SER A 68 -3.54 10.77 15.79
N GLY A 69 -4.51 11.63 16.13
CA GLY A 69 -4.42 12.55 17.27
C GLY A 69 -3.50 13.77 17.10
N ALA A 70 -2.72 13.84 16.01
CA ALA A 70 -1.81 14.93 15.68
C ALA A 70 -2.05 15.44 14.24
N ARG A 71 -3.32 15.73 13.92
CA ARG A 71 -3.74 16.18 12.60
C ARG A 71 -3.62 17.69 12.43
N TYR A 72 -3.27 18.13 11.23
CA TYR A 72 -3.26 19.56 10.88
C TYR A 72 -4.66 20.14 10.65
N TYR A 73 -5.62 19.28 10.27
CA TYR A 73 -7.00 19.67 9.96
C TYR A 73 -8.01 19.01 10.89
N GLY A 74 -9.14 19.68 11.10
CA GLY A 74 -10.27 19.14 11.85
C GLY A 74 -11.08 18.08 11.08
N GLY A 75 -12.05 17.47 11.77
CA GLY A 75 -13.01 16.53 11.20
C GLY A 75 -12.45 15.14 10.88
N ASN A 76 -11.37 14.72 11.57
CA ASN A 76 -10.71 13.43 11.37
C ASN A 76 -11.10 12.35 12.39
N GLU A 77 -12.17 12.57 13.18
CA GLU A 77 -12.58 11.68 14.29
C GLU A 77 -12.73 10.21 13.89
N TYR A 78 -13.31 9.95 12.71
CA TYR A 78 -13.48 8.59 12.18
C TYR A 78 -12.27 8.11 11.39
N ILE A 79 -11.51 9.01 10.76
CA ILE A 79 -10.30 8.64 10.02
C ILE A 79 -9.21 8.14 10.98
N ASP A 80 -9.07 8.80 12.13
CA ASP A 80 -8.14 8.41 13.18
C ASP A 80 -8.46 7.01 13.69
N GLN A 81 -9.73 6.71 13.97
CA GLN A 81 -10.18 5.37 14.36
C GLN A 81 -9.88 4.31 13.28
N ILE A 82 -10.06 4.64 12.00
CA ILE A 82 -9.76 3.72 10.89
C ILE A 82 -8.25 3.49 10.77
N GLU A 83 -7.43 4.53 10.90
CA GLU A 83 -5.98 4.42 10.82
C GLU A 83 -5.42 3.60 11.99
N ASP A 84 -5.89 3.82 13.21
CA ASP A 84 -5.46 3.07 14.39
C ASP A 84 -5.91 1.60 14.33
N LEU A 85 -7.11 1.35 13.77
CA LEU A 85 -7.56 -0.01 13.49
C LEU A 85 -6.70 -0.70 12.41
N CYS A 86 -6.23 0.05 11.40
CA CYS A 86 -5.34 -0.48 10.38
C CYS A 86 -3.97 -0.84 10.98
N LYS A 87 -3.38 0.06 11.79
CA LYS A 87 -2.10 -0.16 12.48
C LYS A 87 -2.14 -1.38 13.40
N SER A 88 -3.16 -1.47 14.26
CA SER A 88 -3.33 -2.61 15.17
C SER A 88 -3.50 -3.94 14.43
N ARG A 89 -4.29 -3.97 13.35
CA ARG A 89 -4.45 -5.16 12.51
C ARG A 89 -3.16 -5.55 11.77
N ALA A 90 -2.37 -4.57 11.34
CA ALA A 90 -1.09 -4.85 10.70
C ALA A 90 -0.11 -5.52 11.66
N LEU A 91 0.02 -5.00 12.90
CA LEU A 91 0.85 -5.63 13.93
C LEU A 91 0.37 -7.04 14.26
N LEU A 92 -0.94 -7.23 14.41
CA LEU A 92 -1.54 -8.54 14.67
C LEU A 92 -1.29 -9.53 13.53
N ALA A 93 -1.40 -9.09 12.27
CA ALA A 93 -1.21 -9.95 11.10
C ALA A 93 0.22 -10.49 11.01
N TYR A 94 1.21 -9.74 11.48
CA TYR A 94 2.61 -10.17 11.53
C TYR A 94 3.03 -10.74 12.90
N GLY A 95 2.11 -10.83 13.87
CA GLY A 95 2.37 -11.37 15.21
C GLY A 95 3.38 -10.54 16.00
N LEU A 96 3.39 -9.22 15.81
CA LEU A 96 4.35 -8.29 16.43
C LEU A 96 3.81 -7.72 17.73
N ASP A 97 4.69 -7.55 18.72
CA ASP A 97 4.36 -6.87 19.97
C ASP A 97 4.25 -5.35 19.75
N PRO A 98 3.11 -4.71 20.05
CA PRO A 98 2.94 -3.26 19.92
C PRO A 98 3.92 -2.42 20.76
N GLU A 99 4.50 -2.96 21.83
CA GLU A 99 5.47 -2.24 22.67
C GLU A 99 6.87 -2.18 22.01
N GLU A 100 7.19 -3.16 21.17
CA GLU A 100 8.48 -3.23 20.47
C GLU A 100 8.39 -2.72 19.02
N TRP A 101 7.22 -2.85 18.40
CA TRP A 101 7.03 -2.57 16.98
C TRP A 101 5.96 -1.51 16.75
N ALA A 102 6.33 -0.48 15.99
CA ALA A 102 5.41 0.49 15.42
C ALA A 102 5.27 0.27 13.92
N VAL A 103 4.13 0.66 13.36
CA VAL A 103 3.85 0.54 11.92
C VAL A 103 3.28 1.86 11.38
N ASN A 104 3.80 2.27 10.23
CA ASN A 104 3.22 3.36 9.44
C ASN A 104 2.47 2.74 8.24
N VAL A 105 1.19 3.08 8.10
CA VAL A 105 0.26 2.54 7.09
C VAL A 105 -0.08 3.54 5.99
N GLN A 106 0.55 4.72 6.00
CA GLN A 106 0.30 5.81 5.06
C GLN A 106 1.03 5.73 3.70
N PRO A 107 2.13 4.96 3.50
CA PRO A 107 2.77 4.91 2.19
C PRO A 107 1.85 4.42 1.07
N TYR A 108 1.76 5.21 -0.01
CA TYR A 108 0.84 4.94 -1.13
C TYR A 108 1.11 3.66 -1.90
N SER A 109 2.36 3.18 -1.89
CA SER A 109 2.79 1.94 -2.55
C SER A 109 4.17 1.52 -2.01
N GLY A 110 4.69 0.37 -2.46
CA GLY A 110 5.97 -0.16 -2.00
C GLY A 110 7.16 0.75 -2.33
N SER A 111 7.15 1.39 -3.50
CA SER A 111 8.23 2.31 -3.93
C SER A 111 8.39 3.54 -3.02
N PRO A 112 7.34 4.34 -2.78
CA PRO A 112 7.43 5.47 -1.84
C PRO A 112 7.67 5.01 -0.40
N ALA A 113 7.22 3.82 0.01
CA ALA A 113 7.52 3.28 1.33
C ALA A 113 9.03 3.11 1.55
N ASN A 114 9.72 2.46 0.61
CA ASN A 114 11.17 2.29 0.67
C ASN A 114 11.90 3.64 0.62
N PHE A 115 11.43 4.57 -0.22
CA PHE A 115 12.02 5.90 -0.30
C PHE A 115 11.89 6.68 1.01
N ALA A 116 10.72 6.61 1.66
CA ALA A 116 10.51 7.22 2.97
C ALA A 116 11.46 6.66 4.04
N VAL A 117 11.72 5.35 4.04
CA VAL A 117 12.71 4.72 4.92
C VAL A 117 14.12 5.25 4.64
N PHE A 118 14.52 5.32 3.37
CA PHE A 118 15.83 5.86 3.01
C PHE A 118 15.97 7.33 3.43
N THR A 119 14.97 8.16 3.18
CA THR A 119 14.99 9.57 3.62
C THR A 119 15.00 9.72 5.14
N GLY A 120 14.34 8.82 5.87
CA GLY A 120 14.30 8.87 7.34
C GLY A 120 15.60 8.41 8.02
N LEU A 121 16.35 7.49 7.40
CA LEU A 121 17.54 6.88 8.00
C LEU A 121 18.86 7.37 7.42
N LEU A 122 18.86 7.88 6.19
CA LEU A 122 20.06 8.17 5.43
C LEU A 122 20.12 9.63 4.99
N SER A 123 21.35 10.15 4.91
CA SER A 123 21.62 11.43 4.29
C SER A 123 21.74 11.30 2.76
N PRO A 124 21.54 12.40 2.02
CA PRO A 124 21.86 12.39 0.59
C PRO A 124 23.29 11.89 0.34
N HIS A 125 23.44 10.98 -0.63
CA HIS A 125 24.70 10.33 -1.03
C HIS A 125 25.21 9.19 -0.13
N ASP A 126 24.48 8.82 0.92
CA ASP A 126 24.79 7.60 1.66
C ASP A 126 24.64 6.36 0.77
N ARG A 127 25.39 5.31 1.12
CA ARG A 127 25.50 4.10 0.33
C ARG A 127 24.49 3.07 0.81
N ILE A 128 23.73 2.53 -0.15
CA ILE A 128 22.78 1.44 0.06
C ILE A 128 23.27 0.24 -0.74
N MET A 129 23.15 -0.95 -0.16
CA MET A 129 23.41 -2.21 -0.85
C MET A 129 22.12 -3.02 -0.92
N GLY A 130 21.82 -3.55 -2.11
CA GLY A 130 20.67 -4.39 -2.35
C GLY A 130 20.94 -5.39 -3.47
N LEU A 131 20.00 -6.32 -3.67
CA LEU A 131 20.09 -7.31 -4.73
C LEU A 131 20.02 -6.64 -6.11
N ALA A 132 20.86 -7.09 -7.04
CA ALA A 132 20.86 -6.55 -8.40
C ALA A 132 19.58 -6.96 -9.15
N LEU A 133 19.09 -6.09 -10.04
CA LEU A 133 17.89 -6.35 -10.88
C LEU A 133 17.92 -7.71 -11.62
N PRO A 134 19.01 -8.11 -12.34
CA PRO A 134 19.03 -9.39 -13.05
C PRO A 134 19.03 -10.59 -12.09
N ASP A 135 19.43 -10.39 -10.84
CA ASP A 135 19.44 -11.43 -9.80
C ASP A 135 18.12 -11.49 -9.01
N GLY A 136 17.09 -10.74 -9.44
CA GLY A 136 15.77 -10.68 -8.80
C GLY A 136 15.55 -9.49 -7.87
N GLY A 137 16.42 -8.47 -7.92
CA GLY A 137 16.24 -7.23 -7.19
C GLY A 137 15.09 -6.36 -7.69
N GLN A 138 14.62 -5.42 -6.87
CA GLN A 138 13.59 -4.45 -7.21
C GLN A 138 14.19 -3.07 -7.51
N TYR A 139 13.66 -2.36 -8.52
CA TYR A 139 14.13 -1.04 -9.00
C TYR A 139 14.39 0.00 -7.90
N VAL A 140 13.59 -0.01 -6.83
CA VAL A 140 13.68 1.01 -5.77
C VAL A 140 14.92 0.85 -4.90
N THR A 141 15.54 -0.33 -4.94
CA THR A 141 16.76 -0.62 -4.18
C THR A 141 18.03 -0.22 -4.95
N PHE A 142 17.93 0.14 -6.23
CA PHE A 142 19.10 0.36 -7.08
C PHE A 142 18.97 1.62 -7.96
N ARG A 143 19.89 2.58 -7.77
CA ARG A 143 20.30 3.47 -8.86
C ARG A 143 21.62 2.97 -9.46
N PRO A 144 21.74 2.86 -10.78
CA PRO A 144 23.02 2.57 -11.43
C PRO A 144 23.88 3.84 -11.40
N SER A 145 24.63 4.05 -10.32
CA SER A 145 25.81 4.90 -10.37
C SER A 145 27.03 4.00 -10.41
N TYR A 146 27.68 4.04 -11.57
CA TYR A 146 28.86 3.29 -11.96
C TYR A 146 29.91 3.24 -10.84
N HIS A 147 30.47 2.05 -10.64
CA HIS A 147 31.62 1.73 -9.78
C HIS A 147 31.38 1.73 -8.27
N LEU A 148 30.85 0.62 -7.76
CA LEU A 148 31.21 0.14 -6.43
C LEU A 148 31.23 -1.39 -6.41
N LYS A 149 32.42 -1.96 -6.67
CA LYS A 149 32.81 -3.24 -6.08
C LYS A 149 33.01 -2.98 -4.59
N TYR A 150 32.22 -3.56 -3.69
CA TYR A 150 32.70 -4.04 -2.38
C TYR A 150 31.64 -4.97 -1.75
N CYS A 151 32.11 -6.15 -1.37
CA CYS A 151 31.43 -7.15 -0.56
C CYS A 151 31.56 -6.75 0.91
N VAL A 152 30.46 -6.68 1.66
CA VAL A 152 30.49 -6.53 3.13
C VAL A 152 29.67 -7.65 3.77
N LEU A 153 30.43 -8.46 4.51
CA LEU A 153 30.15 -9.54 5.47
C LEU A 153 28.68 -9.86 5.84
N TRP A 154 28.38 -11.14 5.68
CA TRP A 154 27.17 -11.92 6.01
C TRP A 154 26.97 -12.23 7.53
N GLU A 155 27.73 -11.64 8.47
CA GLU A 155 27.81 -12.20 9.83
C GLU A 155 26.94 -11.57 10.94
N SER A 156 26.16 -10.52 10.68
CA SER A 156 25.28 -9.94 11.72
C SER A 156 23.84 -10.46 11.72
N CYS A 157 23.44 -11.31 10.76
CA CYS A 157 22.07 -11.81 10.65
C CYS A 157 21.84 -13.18 11.33
N ARG A 158 22.61 -13.49 12.39
CA ARG A 158 22.54 -14.78 13.11
C ARG A 158 21.87 -14.71 14.49
N ARG A 159 21.31 -13.55 14.90
CA ARG A 159 20.75 -13.36 16.25
C ARG A 159 19.31 -12.86 16.36
N LEU A 160 18.58 -12.69 15.26
CA LEU A 160 17.15 -12.35 15.31
C LEU A 160 16.37 -13.30 14.42
N LEU A 161 15.94 -14.40 15.06
CA LEU A 161 14.76 -15.25 14.81
C LEU A 161 14.44 -15.73 13.37
N PRO A 162 13.95 -16.98 13.24
CA PRO A 162 13.70 -17.61 11.94
C PRO A 162 12.48 -16.99 11.26
N CYS A 163 12.71 -16.14 10.27
CA CYS A 163 11.65 -15.67 9.39
C CYS A 163 11.16 -16.84 8.52
N GLN A 164 10.04 -17.46 8.90
CA GLN A 164 9.39 -18.60 8.22
C GLN A 164 8.87 -18.27 6.80
N PHE A 165 9.04 -17.04 6.31
CA PHE A 165 8.64 -16.68 4.95
C PHE A 165 9.51 -17.31 3.84
N CYS A 166 10.66 -17.89 4.19
CA CYS A 166 11.56 -18.53 3.23
C CYS A 166 11.40 -20.06 3.11
N THR A 167 10.52 -20.70 3.90
CA THR A 167 10.39 -22.17 3.92
C THR A 167 9.26 -22.74 3.06
N THR A 168 8.34 -21.91 2.55
CA THR A 168 7.20 -22.39 1.74
C THR A 168 7.52 -22.52 0.24
N ALA A 169 8.71 -22.10 -0.21
CA ALA A 169 9.16 -22.26 -1.60
C ALA A 169 9.98 -23.56 -1.84
N ARG A 170 10.04 -24.48 -0.87
CA ARG A 170 10.87 -25.70 -0.96
C ARG A 170 10.10 -27.01 -1.18
N HIS A 171 8.78 -26.98 -1.35
CA HIS A 171 7.96 -28.21 -1.50
C HIS A 171 7.03 -28.24 -2.72
N LEU A 172 7.24 -27.39 -3.72
CA LEU A 172 6.58 -27.50 -5.02
C LEU A 172 7.57 -27.28 -6.17
N ALA A 173 8.60 -28.12 -6.19
CA ALA A 173 9.34 -28.46 -7.39
C ALA A 173 9.81 -29.91 -7.18
N VAL A 174 9.15 -30.83 -7.91
CA VAL A 174 9.45 -32.28 -8.12
C VAL A 174 10.40 -32.93 -7.13
#